data_AF-A0A531MTT3-F1
#
_entry.id   AF-A0A531MTT3-F1
#
_cell.length_a   1.000
_cell.length_b   1.000
_cell.length_c   1.000
_cell.angle_alpha   90.00
_cell.angle_beta   90.00
_cell.angle_gamma   90.00
#
_symmetry.space_group_name_H-M   'P 1'
#
loop_
_entity.id
_entity.type
_entity.pdbx_description
1 polymer ?
#
loop_
_entity_poly.entity_id
_entity_poly.type
_entity_poly.pdbx_seq_one_letter_code
_entity_poly.pdbx_strand_id
1 'polypeptide(L)'
;MNMHTQPQRTPAETALIDAFGDRLSLLPGDGAVMLKRDDAIEAIKHGLPTRRIESWHYTDLRRLLNAVPNFDPAAPVKAIAPIVDGSTVLTLLNGVSSAKAPVVEGVSVQRLSEKLTDGSIAPGLDPYG
;
A
#
# COMPACT_ATOMS: atom_id res chain seq x y z
N MET A 1 34.23 -18.50 -6.60
CA MET A 1 33.78 -17.12 -6.31
C MET A 1 32.41 -16.97 -6.98
N ASN A 2 31.31 -17.05 -6.23
CA ASN A 2 29.97 -16.98 -6.82
C ASN A 2 29.51 -15.53 -6.83
N MET A 3 29.57 -14.89 -8.01
CA MET A 3 29.12 -13.53 -8.22
C MET A 3 27.59 -13.54 -8.32
N HIS A 4 26.90 -13.24 -7.22
CA HIS A 4 25.46 -12.99 -7.24
C HIS A 4 25.22 -11.60 -7.82
N THR A 5 25.06 -11.50 -9.14
CA THR A 5 24.56 -10.28 -9.77
C THR A 5 23.10 -10.10 -9.38
N GLN A 6 22.82 -9.12 -8.50
CA GLN A 6 21.44 -8.70 -8.25
C GLN A 6 20.83 -8.25 -9.59
N PRO A 7 19.64 -8.73 -9.95
CA PRO A 7 18.96 -8.28 -11.16
C PRO A 7 18.81 -6.76 -11.16
N GLN A 8 19.14 -6.12 -12.27
CA GLN A 8 18.93 -4.68 -12.41
C GLN A 8 17.44 -4.34 -12.20
N ARG A 9 17.15 -3.35 -11.35
CA ARG A 9 15.79 -2.87 -11.12
C ARG A 9 15.19 -2.26 -12.38
N THR A 10 13.90 -2.50 -12.59
CA THR A 10 13.11 -1.84 -13.64
C THR A 10 12.79 -0.38 -13.24
N PRO A 11 12.43 0.50 -14.18
CA PRO A 11 11.99 1.85 -13.85
C PRO A 11 10.80 1.89 -12.88
N ALA A 12 9.85 0.96 -13.01
CA ALA A 12 8.71 0.86 -12.10
C ALA A 12 9.12 0.42 -10.69
N GLU A 13 10.04 -0.54 -10.57
CA GLU A 13 10.60 -0.98 -9.28
C GLU A 13 11.30 0.19 -8.56
N THR A 14 12.16 0.93 -9.29
CA THR A 14 12.80 2.14 -8.76
C THR A 14 11.77 3.18 -8.32
N ALA A 15 10.77 3.48 -9.15
CA ALA A 15 9.73 4.45 -8.83
C ALA A 15 8.92 4.08 -7.57
N LEU A 16 8.62 2.80 -7.35
CA LEU A 16 7.95 2.34 -6.12
C LEU A 16 8.82 2.56 -4.88
N ILE A 17 10.11 2.25 -4.98
CA ILE A 17 11.07 2.39 -3.87
C ILE A 17 11.26 3.86 -3.51
N ASP A 18 11.50 4.70 -4.51
CA ASP A 18 11.72 6.14 -4.33
C ASP A 18 10.46 6.79 -3.75
N ALA A 19 9.29 6.51 -4.34
CA ALA A 19 8.03 7.06 -3.85
C ALA A 19 7.70 6.60 -2.42
N PHE A 20 8.15 5.42 -1.98
CA PHE A 20 8.02 5.03 -0.57
C PHE A 20 8.99 5.83 0.31
N GLY A 21 10.26 5.94 -0.10
CA GLY A 21 11.28 6.70 0.64
C GLY A 21 10.89 8.16 0.86
N ASP A 22 10.38 8.83 -0.18
CA ASP A 22 9.96 10.24 -0.14
C ASP A 22 8.84 10.52 0.86
N ARG A 23 8.04 9.51 1.20
CA ARG A 23 6.82 9.65 2.02
C ARG A 23 6.88 8.94 3.35
N LEU A 24 7.90 8.11 3.61
CA LEU A 24 7.98 7.26 4.79
C LEU A 24 7.75 8.05 6.09
N SER A 25 8.36 9.23 6.21
CA SER A 25 8.22 10.11 7.39
C SER A 25 6.81 10.68 7.60
N LEU A 26 5.95 10.64 6.58
CA LEU A 26 4.57 11.14 6.60
C LEU A 26 3.56 10.02 6.91
N LEU A 27 3.99 8.76 6.89
CA LEU A 27 3.09 7.62 7.07
C LEU A 27 2.83 7.37 8.57
N PRO A 28 1.58 7.13 8.98
CA PRO A 28 1.30 6.72 10.36
C PRO A 28 1.86 5.32 10.63
N GLY A 29 2.34 5.12 11.84
CA GLY A 29 2.87 3.85 12.31
C GLY A 29 3.69 4.00 13.58
N ASP A 30 3.52 3.08 14.51
CA ASP A 30 4.45 2.88 15.62
C ASP A 30 5.68 2.07 15.17
N GLY A 31 6.57 1.72 16.12
CA GLY A 31 7.75 0.92 15.83
C GLY A 31 7.43 -0.45 15.22
N ALA A 32 6.37 -1.12 15.68
CA ALA A 32 5.98 -2.42 15.16
C ALA A 32 5.48 -2.32 13.71
N VAL A 33 4.69 -1.28 13.39
CA VAL A 33 4.24 -1.01 12.02
C VAL A 33 5.42 -0.63 11.11
N MET A 34 6.41 0.10 11.61
CA MET A 34 7.61 0.44 10.82
C MET A 34 8.38 -0.82 10.38
N LEU A 35 8.56 -1.79 11.28
CA LEU A 35 9.18 -3.08 10.91
C LEU A 35 8.42 -3.79 9.77
N LYS A 36 7.08 -3.80 9.82
CA LYS A 36 6.27 -4.40 8.74
C LYS A 36 6.42 -3.67 7.41
N ARG A 37 6.59 -2.34 7.43
CA ARG A 37 6.85 -1.55 6.22
C ARG A 37 8.24 -1.82 5.66
N ASP A 38 9.23 -1.93 6.53
CA ASP A 38 10.60 -2.25 6.14
C ASP A 38 10.64 -3.63 5.46
N ASP A 39 10.01 -4.64 6.04
CA ASP A 39 9.89 -5.97 5.43
C ASP A 39 9.21 -5.90 4.06
N ALA A 40 8.11 -5.14 3.94
CA ALA A 40 7.37 -5.00 2.70
C ALA A 40 8.18 -4.29 1.60
N ILE A 41 8.91 -3.22 1.93
CA ILE A 41 9.73 -2.52 0.94
C ILE A 41 10.97 -3.34 0.55
N GLU A 42 11.55 -4.11 1.48
CA GLU A 42 12.63 -5.05 1.16
C GLU A 42 12.15 -6.11 0.17
N ALA A 43 10.93 -6.63 0.29
CA ALA A 43 10.36 -7.54 -0.70
C ALA A 43 10.32 -6.92 -2.12
N ILE A 44 9.92 -5.64 -2.23
CA ILE A 44 9.91 -4.92 -3.51
C ILE A 44 11.34 -4.71 -4.04
N LYS A 45 12.31 -4.45 -3.15
CA LYS A 45 13.74 -4.28 -3.52
C LYS A 45 14.35 -5.54 -4.12
N HIS A 46 13.81 -6.73 -3.82
CA HIS A 46 14.18 -8.00 -4.45
C HIS A 46 13.59 -8.20 -5.86
N GLY A 47 12.70 -7.29 -6.28
CA GLY A 47 12.10 -7.26 -7.60
C GLY A 47 10.63 -7.65 -7.60
N LEU A 48 9.91 -7.19 -8.62
CA LEU A 48 8.50 -7.56 -8.82
C LEU A 48 8.39 -9.03 -9.23
N PRO A 49 7.28 -9.69 -8.89
CA PRO A 49 7.08 -11.09 -9.20
C PRO A 49 7.02 -11.34 -10.71
N THR A 50 7.55 -12.50 -11.11
CA THR A 50 7.60 -12.98 -12.49
C THR A 50 6.92 -14.35 -12.58
N ARG A 51 6.74 -14.87 -13.81
CA ARG A 51 6.17 -16.23 -14.04
C ARG A 51 6.97 -17.39 -13.44
N ARG A 52 8.18 -17.13 -12.92
CA ARG A 52 9.00 -18.12 -12.21
C ARG A 52 8.47 -18.45 -10.82
N ILE A 53 7.67 -17.56 -10.23
CA ILE A 53 6.99 -17.79 -8.96
C ILE A 53 5.66 -18.47 -9.26
N GLU A 54 5.39 -19.59 -8.59
CA GLU A 54 4.21 -20.42 -8.86
C GLU A 54 2.88 -19.63 -8.77
N SER A 55 2.71 -18.83 -7.72
CA SER A 55 1.54 -17.97 -7.54
C SER A 55 1.38 -16.86 -8.61
N TRP A 56 2.40 -16.63 -9.43
CA TRP A 56 2.44 -15.64 -10.51
C TRP A 56 2.63 -16.26 -11.90
N HIS A 57 2.49 -17.58 -12.02
CA HIS A 57 2.77 -18.30 -13.28
C HIS A 57 2.03 -17.72 -14.49
N TYR A 58 0.81 -17.24 -14.27
CA TYR A 58 -0.05 -16.67 -15.31
C TYR A 58 -0.01 -15.14 -15.41
N THR A 59 0.61 -14.45 -14.45
CA THR A 59 0.66 -12.98 -14.39
C THR A 59 2.09 -12.52 -14.13
N ASP A 60 2.76 -12.03 -15.17
CA ASP A 60 4.11 -11.46 -15.03
C ASP A 60 4.02 -9.98 -14.63
N LEU A 61 3.92 -9.69 -13.32
CA LEU A 61 3.77 -8.30 -12.86
C LEU A 61 4.95 -7.43 -13.24
N ARG A 62 6.17 -7.96 -13.12
CA ARG A 62 7.41 -7.24 -13.49
C ARG A 62 7.40 -6.79 -14.94
N ARG A 63 6.92 -7.64 -15.85
CA ARG A 63 6.77 -7.30 -17.28
C ARG A 63 5.57 -6.40 -17.56
N LEU A 64 4.49 -6.52 -16.79
CA LEU A 64 3.25 -5.77 -17.01
C LEU A 64 3.33 -4.34 -16.48
N LEU A 65 4.01 -4.11 -15.35
CA LEU A 65 4.14 -2.81 -14.72
C LEU A 65 5.37 -2.06 -15.25
N ASN A 66 5.17 -1.28 -16.31
CA ASN A 66 6.27 -0.55 -16.97
C ASN A 66 6.62 0.79 -16.30
N ALA A 67 5.64 1.43 -15.65
CA ALA A 67 5.81 2.74 -15.02
C ALA A 67 4.88 2.88 -13.81
N VAL A 68 5.28 3.72 -12.86
CA VAL A 68 4.46 4.15 -11.72
C VAL A 68 4.43 5.67 -11.73
N PRO A 69 3.24 6.30 -11.76
CA PRO A 69 3.14 7.75 -11.75
C PRO A 69 3.56 8.33 -10.39
N ASN A 70 4.10 9.55 -10.41
CA ASN A 70 4.41 10.28 -9.19
C ASN A 70 3.14 10.54 -8.38
N PHE A 71 3.29 10.53 -7.06
CA PHE A 71 2.19 10.90 -6.16
C PHE A 71 1.96 12.40 -6.22
N ASP A 72 0.71 12.79 -6.45
CA ASP A 72 0.26 14.19 -6.39
C ASP A 72 -0.78 14.34 -5.27
N PRO A 73 -0.43 14.99 -4.13
CA PRO A 73 -1.37 15.24 -3.05
C PRO A 73 -2.46 16.25 -3.42
N ALA A 74 -2.24 17.09 -4.44
CA ALA A 74 -3.18 18.10 -4.92
C ALA A 74 -4.09 17.59 -6.05
N ALA A 75 -3.94 16.32 -6.45
CA ALA A 75 -4.77 15.72 -7.49
C ALA A 75 -6.26 15.86 -7.13
N PRO A 76 -7.10 16.38 -8.04
CA PRO A 76 -8.51 16.59 -7.76
C PRO A 76 -9.22 15.24 -7.58
N VAL A 77 -9.67 14.97 -6.37
CA VAL A 77 -10.41 13.75 -5.99
C VAL A 77 -11.78 14.13 -5.43
N LYS A 78 -12.82 13.42 -5.86
CA LYS A 78 -14.20 13.67 -5.44
C LYS A 78 -14.85 12.38 -4.97
N ALA A 79 -15.61 12.48 -3.87
CA ALA A 79 -16.46 11.39 -3.42
C ALA A 79 -17.51 11.04 -4.49
N ILE A 80 -17.74 9.74 -4.67
CA ILE A 80 -18.76 9.22 -5.58
C ILE A 80 -20.05 9.01 -4.79
N ALA A 81 -21.19 9.19 -5.44
CA ALA A 81 -22.49 8.88 -4.87
C ALA A 81 -22.59 7.39 -4.50
N PRO A 82 -23.47 7.01 -3.55
CA PRO A 82 -23.74 5.61 -3.26
C PRO A 82 -24.17 4.85 -4.53
N ILE A 83 -23.66 3.62 -4.70
CA ILE A 83 -24.11 2.73 -5.79
C ILE A 83 -25.53 2.22 -5.49
N VAL A 84 -25.83 1.97 -4.22
CA VAL A 84 -27.15 1.55 -3.74
C VAL A 84 -27.75 2.71 -2.96
N ASP A 85 -28.94 3.13 -3.37
CA ASP A 85 -29.66 4.24 -2.74
C ASP A 85 -29.83 4.01 -1.24
N GLY A 86 -29.65 5.08 -0.46
CA GLY A 86 -29.71 5.06 1.01
C GLY A 86 -28.48 4.50 1.71
N SER A 87 -27.46 4.02 0.98
CA SER A 87 -26.23 3.49 1.60
C SER A 87 -25.32 4.60 2.12
N THR A 88 -24.67 4.33 3.25
CA THR A 88 -23.58 5.17 3.77
C THR A 88 -22.28 4.87 3.02
N VAL A 89 -21.56 5.90 2.58
CA VAL A 89 -20.29 5.76 1.84
C VAL A 89 -19.11 6.08 2.74
N LEU A 90 -18.20 5.13 2.90
CA LEU A 90 -16.89 5.34 3.53
C LEU A 90 -15.89 5.78 2.46
N THR A 91 -15.69 7.09 2.34
CA THR A 91 -14.85 7.66 1.27
C THR A 91 -13.36 7.59 1.61
N LEU A 92 -12.56 7.11 0.66
CA LEU A 92 -11.10 7.25 0.65
C LEU A 92 -10.72 8.12 -0.55
N LEU A 93 -10.15 9.29 -0.27
CA LEU A 93 -9.74 10.26 -1.27
C LEU A 93 -8.21 10.29 -1.30
N ASN A 94 -7.62 9.80 -2.39
CA ASN A 94 -6.16 9.70 -2.56
C ASN A 94 -5.45 9.00 -1.38
N GLY A 95 -6.05 7.90 -0.87
CA GLY A 95 -5.52 7.14 0.26
C GLY A 95 -5.84 7.73 1.64
N VAL A 96 -6.56 8.85 1.73
CA VAL A 96 -6.92 9.50 3.01
C VAL A 96 -8.42 9.36 3.28
N SER A 97 -8.77 8.89 4.49
CA SER A 97 -10.15 8.86 4.99
C SER A 97 -10.54 10.17 5.65
N SER A 98 -11.85 10.47 5.68
CA SER A 98 -12.37 11.59 6.46
C SER A 98 -12.01 11.43 7.94
N ALA A 99 -11.73 12.55 8.61
CA ALA A 99 -11.43 12.54 10.05
C ALA A 99 -12.63 12.08 10.89
N LYS A 100 -13.86 12.36 10.44
CA LYS A 100 -15.09 11.93 11.08
C LYS A 100 -15.64 10.72 10.35
N ALA A 101 -15.75 9.59 11.05
CA ALA A 101 -16.43 8.41 10.54
C ALA A 101 -17.96 8.64 10.55
N PRO A 102 -18.70 8.16 9.54
CA PRO A 102 -20.15 8.19 9.58
C PRO A 102 -20.66 7.21 10.64
N VAL A 103 -21.78 7.56 11.26
CA VAL A 103 -22.45 6.71 12.25
C VAL A 103 -23.45 5.84 11.50
N VAL A 104 -23.29 4.53 11.62
CA VAL A 104 -24.18 3.53 11.05
C VAL A 104 -24.65 2.62 12.17
N GLU A 105 -25.96 2.42 12.28
CA GLU A 105 -26.54 1.60 13.34
C GLU A 105 -25.99 0.17 13.30
N GLY A 106 -25.53 -0.33 14.45
CA GLY A 106 -24.97 -1.67 14.58
C GLY A 106 -23.55 -1.85 14.00
N VAL A 107 -22.91 -0.79 13.50
CA VAL A 107 -21.58 -0.87 12.86
C VAL A 107 -20.57 0.02 13.60
N SER A 108 -19.42 -0.54 13.95
CA SER A 108 -18.26 0.23 14.41
C SER A 108 -17.34 0.57 13.24
N VAL A 109 -16.90 1.82 13.17
CA VAL A 109 -15.98 2.30 12.14
C VAL A 109 -14.78 2.93 12.83
N GLN A 110 -13.58 2.48 12.49
CA GLN A 110 -12.31 3.03 12.99
C GLN A 110 -11.37 3.29 11.81
N ARG A 111 -10.58 4.37 11.90
CA ARG A 111 -9.63 4.71 10.84
C ARG A 111 -8.40 3.83 10.94
N LEU A 112 -8.01 3.22 9.82
CA LEU A 112 -6.77 2.44 9.76
C LEU A 112 -5.55 3.28 10.14
N SER A 113 -5.51 4.56 9.79
CA SER A 113 -4.43 5.46 10.19
C SER A 113 -4.26 5.58 11.71
N GLU A 114 -5.35 5.54 12.48
CA GLU A 114 -5.29 5.59 13.95
C GLU A 114 -4.73 4.28 14.50
N LYS A 115 -5.21 3.14 13.97
CA LYS A 115 -4.70 1.82 14.34
C LYS A 115 -3.24 1.58 13.95
N LEU A 116 -2.77 2.24 12.89
CA LEU A 116 -1.36 2.23 12.52
C LEU A 116 -0.55 3.05 13.53
N THR A 117 -1.01 4.25 13.87
CA THR A 117 -0.35 5.12 14.86
C THR A 117 -0.24 4.46 16.24
N ASP A 118 -1.28 3.75 16.69
CA ASP A 118 -1.27 3.07 18.00
C ASP A 118 -0.69 1.64 17.96
N GLY A 119 -0.30 1.14 16.79
CA GLY A 119 0.29 -0.18 16.60
C GLY A 119 -0.68 -1.37 16.73
N SER A 120 -1.95 -1.14 17.07
CA SER A 120 -2.92 -2.20 17.37
C SER A 120 -3.23 -3.12 16.18
N ILE A 121 -2.92 -2.68 14.96
CA ILE A 121 -3.09 -3.50 13.74
C ILE A 121 -1.83 -4.24 13.30
N ALA A 122 -0.66 -4.00 13.91
CA ALA A 122 0.62 -4.56 13.45
C ALA A 122 0.62 -6.09 13.25
N PRO A 123 0.00 -6.92 14.14
CA PRO A 123 -0.09 -8.37 13.91
C PRO A 123 -0.92 -8.75 12.67
N GLY A 124 -1.87 -7.89 12.26
CA GLY A 124 -2.68 -8.10 11.07
C GLY A 124 -1.99 -7.68 9.76
N LEU A 125 -0.77 -7.13 9.83
CA LEU A 125 0.02 -6.73 8.67
C LEU A 125 1.02 -7.81 8.23
N ASP A 126 1.04 -8.96 8.92
CA ASP A 126 1.87 -10.09 8.50
C ASP A 126 1.47 -10.57 7.10
N PRO A 127 2.46 -10.85 6.21
CA PRO A 127 2.18 -11.49 4.95
C PRO A 127 1.40 -12.79 5.15
N TYR A 128 0.45 -13.06 4.27
CA TYR A 128 -0.28 -14.31 4.29
C TYR A 128 0.64 -15.44 3.79
N GLY A 129 1.10 -16.32 4.70
CA GLY A 129 2.01 -17.42 4.37
C GLY A 129 2.65 -18.06 5.58
#